data_AF-G4NHQ6-F1
#
_entry.id   AF-G4NHQ6-F1
#
_cell.length_a   1.000
_cell.length_b   1.000
_cell.length_c   1.000
_cell.angle_alpha   90.00
_cell.angle_beta   90.00
_cell.angle_gamma   90.00
#
_symmetry.space_group_name_H-M   'P 1'
#
loop_
_entity.id
_entity.type
_entity.pdbx_description
1 polymer ?
#
loop_
_entity_poly.entity_id
_entity_poly.type
_entity_poly.pdbx_seq_one_letter_code
_entity_poly.pdbx_strand_id
1 'polypeptide(L)'
;MALRARCLPKDEAPTARYQILHAMQREVFGYQRIVYLAGSTTGSGTADWREALVGSLAHLPVTWVDPSRPEWDESWREDYDHEPFREHVKWELDMKRRADLVVVHLAASSRPSDGLLELGEMAGARRRCKVVCENGYQKRGDVVMLCQRHEIAVFGSVGELARDLAERDLKGV
;
A
#
# COMPACT_ATOMS: atom_id res chain seq x y z
N MET A 1 -33.18 -19.30 -43.16
CA MET A 1 -32.49 -19.36 -41.85
C MET A 1 -31.44 -18.26 -41.82
N ALA A 2 -31.72 -17.13 -41.16
CA ALA A 2 -30.76 -16.05 -41.02
C ALA A 2 -29.84 -16.33 -39.82
N LEU A 3 -28.53 -16.41 -40.04
CA LEU A 3 -27.55 -16.44 -38.96
C LEU A 3 -27.59 -15.09 -38.23
N ARG A 4 -28.07 -15.08 -36.98
CA ARG A 4 -27.85 -13.96 -36.06
C ARG A 4 -26.38 -13.91 -35.72
N ALA A 5 -25.68 -12.88 -36.19
CA ALA A 5 -24.40 -12.49 -35.64
C ALA A 5 -24.58 -12.23 -34.14
N ARG A 6 -23.90 -13.02 -33.29
CA ARG A 6 -23.79 -12.71 -31.87
C ARG A 6 -22.85 -11.51 -31.75
N CYS A 7 -23.41 -10.33 -31.52
CA CYS A 7 -22.63 -9.25 -30.92
C CYS A 7 -22.11 -9.77 -29.58
N LEU A 8 -20.79 -9.89 -29.45
CA LEU A 8 -20.16 -10.01 -28.14
C LEU A 8 -20.53 -8.76 -27.33
N PRO A 9 -20.94 -8.89 -26.06
CA PRO A 9 -21.26 -7.73 -25.23
C PRO A 9 -20.02 -6.84 -25.14
N LYS A 10 -20.19 -5.55 -25.50
CA LYS A 10 -19.09 -4.60 -25.65
C LYS A 10 -18.67 -3.93 -24.34
N ASP A 11 -19.29 -4.30 -23.22
CA ASP A 11 -19.11 -3.67 -21.92
C ASP A 11 -19.21 -4.71 -20.78
N GLU A 12 -18.35 -5.73 -20.80
CA GLU A 12 -18.11 -6.52 -19.59
C GLU A 12 -17.12 -5.72 -18.72
N ALA A 13 -17.56 -5.29 -17.53
CA ALA A 13 -16.70 -4.56 -16.61
C ALA A 13 -15.39 -5.36 -16.39
N PRO A 14 -14.21 -4.70 -16.41
CA PRO A 14 -12.95 -5.41 -16.26
C PRO A 14 -13.00 -6.31 -15.03
N THR A 15 -12.79 -7.61 -15.24
CA THR A 15 -12.74 -8.56 -14.12
C THR A 15 -11.65 -8.13 -13.16
N ALA A 16 -11.93 -8.15 -11.86
CA ALA A 16 -10.91 -7.89 -10.85
C ALA A 16 -9.75 -8.87 -11.01
N ARG A 17 -8.53 -8.35 -11.13
CA ARG A 17 -7.29 -9.11 -11.30
C ARG A 17 -6.31 -8.82 -10.17
N TYR A 18 -6.72 -8.83 -8.92
CA TYR A 18 -5.79 -8.58 -7.82
C TYR A 18 -5.92 -9.62 -6.71
N GLN A 19 -4.93 -9.65 -5.82
CA GLN A 19 -4.98 -10.39 -4.56
C GLN A 19 -4.63 -9.42 -3.44
N ILE A 20 -5.28 -9.54 -2.28
CA ILE A 20 -4.84 -8.90 -1.05
C ILE A 20 -4.31 -9.99 -0.13
N LEU A 21 -3.08 -9.82 0.36
CA LEU A 21 -2.48 -10.63 1.39
C LEU A 21 -2.50 -9.82 2.69
N HIS A 22 -3.37 -10.19 3.62
CA HIS A 22 -3.52 -9.51 4.90
C HIS A 22 -2.43 -9.92 5.89
N ALA A 23 -2.31 -9.13 6.97
CA ALA A 23 -1.37 -9.37 8.05
C ALA A 23 -1.35 -10.83 8.51
N MET A 24 -0.14 -11.32 8.81
CA MET A 24 0.13 -12.69 9.26
C MET A 24 -0.12 -13.80 8.23
N GLN A 25 -0.77 -13.53 7.09
CA GLN A 25 -0.84 -14.52 6.01
C GLN A 25 0.53 -14.68 5.34
N ARG A 26 0.94 -15.94 5.11
CA ARG A 26 2.22 -16.28 4.46
C ARG A 26 2.00 -17.05 3.15
N GLU A 27 0.81 -16.93 2.58
CA GLU A 27 0.40 -17.61 1.36
C GLU A 27 1.29 -17.24 0.15
N VAL A 28 1.17 -18.03 -0.91
CA VAL A 28 1.88 -17.80 -2.18
C VAL A 28 1.30 -16.54 -2.84
N PHE A 29 2.19 -15.67 -3.33
CA PHE A 29 1.79 -14.50 -4.10
C PHE A 29 1.08 -14.94 -5.39
N GLY A 30 -0.15 -14.49 -5.56
CA GLY A 30 -1.01 -14.79 -6.71
C GLY A 30 -0.58 -14.09 -7.99
N TYR A 31 0.18 -12.98 -7.87
CA TYR A 31 0.73 -12.24 -9.00
C TYR A 31 2.21 -11.93 -8.78
N GLN A 32 2.93 -11.70 -9.89
CA GLN A 32 4.36 -11.42 -9.86
C GLN A 32 4.66 -10.03 -9.26
N ARG A 33 3.78 -9.04 -9.47
CA ARG A 33 3.97 -7.68 -8.96
C ARG A 33 3.43 -7.59 -7.53
N ILE A 34 4.29 -7.30 -6.56
CA ILE A 34 3.94 -7.26 -5.13
C ILE A 34 4.13 -5.84 -4.60
N VAL A 35 3.07 -5.25 -4.04
CA VAL A 35 3.07 -3.89 -3.49
C VAL A 35 2.70 -3.93 -2.01
N TYR A 36 3.56 -3.42 -1.13
CA TYR A 36 3.31 -3.34 0.31
C TYR A 36 2.69 -1.98 0.70
N LEU A 37 1.66 -2.00 1.55
CA LEU A 37 0.87 -0.84 1.96
C LEU A 37 1.23 -0.36 3.37
N ALA A 38 2.37 0.34 3.46
CA ALA A 38 2.95 0.90 4.68
C ALA A 38 2.27 2.20 5.15
N GLY A 39 2.50 2.53 6.41
CA GLY A 39 2.04 3.76 7.04
C GLY A 39 0.63 3.69 7.63
N SER A 40 0.02 4.87 7.70
CA SER A 40 -1.15 5.17 8.54
C SER A 40 -2.24 4.09 8.49
N THR A 41 -2.71 3.66 9.64
CA THR A 41 -3.99 2.97 9.75
C THR A 41 -5.11 4.00 9.72
N THR A 42 -6.21 3.63 9.08
CA THR A 42 -7.37 4.50 8.98
C THR A 42 -8.07 4.55 10.32
N GLY A 43 -8.28 5.76 10.88
CA GLY A 43 -9.03 5.92 12.11
C GLY A 43 -10.53 5.64 11.90
N SER A 44 -11.23 5.26 12.97
CA SER A 44 -12.68 5.01 12.93
C SER A 44 -13.44 6.19 12.29
N GLY A 45 -14.24 5.92 11.26
CA GLY A 45 -15.09 6.92 10.61
C GLY A 45 -14.46 7.67 9.42
N THR A 46 -13.26 7.30 8.99
CA THR A 46 -12.65 7.76 7.73
C THR A 46 -12.59 6.63 6.70
N ALA A 47 -12.64 6.96 5.41
CA ALA A 47 -12.55 5.96 4.33
C ALA A 47 -11.12 5.38 4.27
N ASP A 48 -11.02 4.05 4.13
CA ASP A 48 -9.72 3.39 4.10
C ASP A 48 -8.97 3.69 2.79
N TRP A 49 -7.80 4.31 2.91
CA TRP A 49 -6.96 4.64 1.78
C TRP A 49 -6.45 3.40 1.04
N ARG A 50 -6.26 2.28 1.73
CA ARG A 50 -5.84 0.99 1.15
C ARG A 50 -6.93 0.45 0.25
N GLU A 51 -8.16 0.40 0.73
CA GLU A 51 -9.32 -0.04 -0.06
C GLU A 51 -9.52 0.87 -1.28
N ALA A 52 -9.41 2.19 -1.11
CA ALA A 52 -9.52 3.15 -2.20
C ALA A 52 -8.43 2.94 -3.27
N LEU A 53 -7.18 2.73 -2.85
CA LEU A 53 -6.06 2.48 -3.76
C LEU A 53 -6.26 1.16 -4.52
N VAL A 54 -6.49 0.06 -3.80
CA VAL A 54 -6.67 -1.28 -4.37
C VAL A 54 -7.87 -1.30 -5.32
N GLY A 55 -9.00 -0.71 -4.91
CA GLY A 55 -10.20 -0.61 -5.74
C GLY A 55 -9.97 0.16 -7.03
N SER A 56 -9.25 1.28 -6.98
CA SER A 56 -8.93 2.08 -8.18
C SER A 56 -8.03 1.35 -9.19
N LEU A 57 -7.28 0.34 -8.72
CA LEU A 57 -6.34 -0.45 -9.51
C LEU A 57 -6.76 -1.92 -9.63
N ALA A 58 -8.00 -2.26 -9.31
CA ALA A 58 -8.51 -3.63 -9.23
C ALA A 58 -8.41 -4.41 -10.56
N HIS A 59 -8.28 -3.70 -11.69
CA HIS A 59 -8.14 -4.29 -13.02
C HIS A 59 -6.71 -4.78 -13.33
N LEU A 60 -5.73 -4.50 -12.47
CA LEU A 60 -4.31 -4.82 -12.69
C LEU A 60 -3.85 -6.04 -11.86
N PRO A 61 -3.06 -6.98 -12.46
CA PRO A 61 -2.49 -8.18 -11.83
C PRO A 61 -1.44 -7.88 -10.77
N VAL A 62 -1.92 -7.51 -9.57
CA VAL A 62 -1.09 -7.11 -8.43
C VAL A 62 -1.46 -7.89 -7.18
N THR A 63 -0.45 -8.33 -6.43
CA THR A 63 -0.60 -8.77 -5.05
C THR A 63 -0.32 -7.59 -4.13
N TRP A 64 -1.36 -7.11 -3.45
CA TRP A 64 -1.30 -6.06 -2.44
C TRP A 64 -1.05 -6.70 -1.08
N VAL A 65 -0.06 -6.22 -0.34
CA VAL A 65 0.21 -6.68 1.03
C VAL A 65 -0.28 -5.61 1.99
N ASP A 66 -1.31 -5.96 2.75
CA ASP A 66 -1.96 -5.08 3.71
C ASP A 66 -1.57 -5.49 5.14
N PRO A 67 -0.76 -4.68 5.84
CA PRO A 67 -0.33 -4.99 7.20
C PRO A 67 -1.39 -4.68 8.27
N SER A 68 -2.55 -4.12 7.92
CA SER A 68 -3.55 -3.75 8.91
C SER A 68 -4.04 -4.95 9.73
N ARG A 69 -4.22 -4.73 11.04
CA ARG A 69 -4.74 -5.71 11.99
C ARG A 69 -5.96 -5.14 12.70
N PRO A 70 -7.20 -5.45 12.25
CA PRO A 70 -8.41 -4.94 12.90
C PRO A 70 -8.58 -5.45 14.34
N GLU A 71 -7.94 -6.56 14.70
CA GLU A 71 -7.92 -7.12 16.04
C GLU A 71 -6.88 -6.48 16.99
N TRP A 72 -6.08 -5.51 16.50
CA TRP A 72 -5.13 -4.79 17.36
C TRP A 72 -5.90 -3.92 18.36
N ASP A 73 -5.76 -4.22 19.64
CA ASP A 73 -6.41 -3.50 20.73
C ASP A 73 -5.39 -2.96 21.76
N GLU A 74 -5.88 -2.27 22.78
CA GLU A 74 -5.04 -1.65 23.82
C GLU A 74 -4.24 -2.66 24.67
N SER A 75 -4.56 -3.97 24.59
CA SER A 75 -3.79 -5.00 25.29
C SER A 75 -2.47 -5.35 24.58
N TRP A 76 -2.34 -4.97 23.30
CA TRP A 76 -1.14 -5.20 22.50
C TRP A 76 -0.10 -4.14 22.82
N ARG A 77 0.92 -4.55 23.56
CA ARG A 77 2.04 -3.67 23.89
C ARG A 77 3.01 -3.62 22.73
N GLU A 78 3.40 -2.41 22.32
CA GLU A 78 4.48 -2.18 21.36
C GLU A 78 5.87 -2.40 21.99
N ASP A 79 6.09 -3.61 22.49
CA ASP A 79 7.33 -4.04 23.13
C ASP A 79 7.88 -5.27 22.43
N TYR A 80 9.20 -5.33 22.23
CA TYR A 80 9.88 -6.44 21.56
C TYR A 80 9.71 -7.77 22.31
N ASP A 81 9.43 -7.73 23.62
CA ASP A 81 9.15 -8.92 24.41
C ASP A 81 7.72 -9.46 24.26
N HIS A 82 6.78 -8.61 23.80
CA HIS A 82 5.40 -8.97 23.58
C HIS A 82 5.25 -9.76 22.28
N GLU A 83 4.89 -11.04 22.41
CA GLU A 83 4.91 -11.97 21.29
C GLU A 83 4.05 -11.56 20.10
N PRO A 84 2.76 -11.15 20.27
CA PRO A 84 1.94 -10.73 19.14
C PRO A 84 2.50 -9.53 18.37
N PHE A 85 3.05 -8.53 19.08
CA PHE A 85 3.73 -7.39 18.48
C PHE A 85 4.98 -7.83 17.72
N ARG A 86 5.84 -8.63 18.36
CA ARG A 86 7.10 -9.11 17.78
C ARG A 86 6.86 -9.93 16.51
N GLU A 87 5.87 -10.81 16.51
CA GLU A 87 5.53 -11.62 15.33
C GLU A 87 5.00 -10.75 14.19
N HIS A 88 4.16 -9.77 14.51
CA HIS A 88 3.65 -8.80 13.54
C HIS A 88 4.79 -8.02 12.88
N VAL A 89 5.64 -7.37 13.68
CA VAL A 89 6.76 -6.56 13.15
C VAL A 89 7.73 -7.42 12.33
N LYS A 90 8.01 -8.67 12.73
CA LYS A 90 8.81 -9.59 11.92
C LYS A 90 8.16 -9.87 10.56
N TRP A 91 6.86 -10.11 10.55
CA TRP A 91 6.10 -10.31 9.31
C TRP A 91 6.15 -9.07 8.41
N GLU A 92 5.99 -7.86 8.98
CA GLU A 92 6.05 -6.60 8.22
C GLU A 92 7.43 -6.42 7.56
N LEU A 93 8.51 -6.65 8.31
CA LEU A 93 9.88 -6.57 7.80
C LEU A 93 10.13 -7.59 6.68
N ASP A 94 9.66 -8.83 6.85
CA ASP A 94 9.79 -9.88 5.84
C ASP A 94 9.01 -9.53 4.56
N MET A 95 7.81 -8.98 4.69
CA MET A 95 6.96 -8.63 3.55
C MET A 95 7.46 -7.39 2.81
N LYS A 96 7.89 -6.34 3.52
CA LYS A 96 8.58 -5.19 2.89
C LYS A 96 9.82 -5.63 2.12
N ARG A 97 10.58 -6.59 2.67
CA ARG A 97 11.73 -7.15 1.97
C ARG A 97 11.36 -7.85 0.67
N ARG A 98 10.24 -8.58 0.64
CA ARG A 98 9.74 -9.34 -0.52
C ARG A 98 9.03 -8.48 -1.57
N ALA A 99 8.51 -7.32 -1.19
CA ALA A 99 7.77 -6.45 -2.11
C ALA A 99 8.67 -5.79 -3.17
N ASP A 100 8.14 -5.65 -4.39
CA ASP A 100 8.78 -4.93 -5.49
C ASP A 100 8.72 -3.42 -5.29
N LEU A 101 7.67 -2.96 -4.61
CA LEU A 101 7.40 -1.57 -4.30
C LEU A 101 6.75 -1.45 -2.92
N VAL A 102 7.18 -0.46 -2.15
CA VAL A 102 6.52 -0.04 -0.91
C VAL A 102 5.82 1.30 -1.12
N VAL A 103 4.54 1.37 -0.76
CA VAL A 103 3.78 2.61 -0.69
C VAL A 103 3.67 3.01 0.78
N VAL A 104 4.17 4.18 1.15
CA VAL A 104 4.02 4.73 2.50
C VAL A 104 2.95 5.82 2.49
N HIS A 105 1.88 5.65 3.25
CA HIS A 105 0.82 6.64 3.41
C HIS A 105 0.92 7.38 4.75
N LEU A 106 1.00 8.71 4.70
CA LEU A 106 1.07 9.60 5.85
C LEU A 106 -0.15 10.51 5.86
N ALA A 107 -1.18 10.10 6.61
CA ALA A 107 -2.45 10.79 6.70
C ALA A 107 -2.34 12.04 7.58
N ALA A 108 -3.04 13.12 7.21
CA ALA A 108 -2.97 14.40 7.92
C ALA A 108 -3.41 14.30 9.40
N SER A 109 -4.35 13.39 9.69
CA SER A 109 -4.88 13.13 11.03
C SER A 109 -4.06 12.12 11.85
N SER A 110 -3.09 11.43 11.22
CA SER A 110 -2.32 10.38 11.89
C SER A 110 -1.27 10.95 12.84
N ARG A 111 -1.01 10.24 13.94
CA ARG A 111 0.17 10.50 14.77
C ARG A 111 1.43 10.05 14.01
N PRO A 112 2.52 10.82 14.05
CA PRO A 112 3.76 10.43 13.40
C PRO A 112 4.51 9.42 14.27
N SER A 113 4.45 8.13 13.95
CA SER A 113 5.42 7.15 14.48
C SER A 113 5.84 6.14 13.42
N ASP A 114 4.90 5.38 12.87
CA ASP A 114 5.29 4.14 12.18
C ASP A 114 5.64 4.40 10.72
N GLY A 115 4.81 5.15 10.00
CA GLY A 115 5.08 5.49 8.60
C GLY A 115 6.39 6.26 8.39
N LEU A 116 6.87 7.02 9.39
CA LEU A 116 8.18 7.68 9.30
C LEU A 116 9.34 6.70 9.49
N LEU A 117 9.19 5.72 10.40
CA LEU A 117 10.16 4.64 10.58
C LEU A 117 10.30 3.83 9.30
N GLU A 118 9.17 3.46 8.69
CA GLU A 118 9.15 2.70 7.44
C GLU A 118 9.71 3.51 6.26
N LEU A 119 9.39 4.79 6.14
CA LEU A 119 9.99 5.67 5.13
C LEU A 119 11.52 5.75 5.31
N GLY A 120 11.99 5.91 6.55
CA GLY A 120 13.41 5.94 6.87
C GLY A 120 14.12 4.63 6.48
N GLU A 121 13.50 3.48 6.78
CA GLU A 121 13.98 2.16 6.38
C GLU A 121 14.14 2.06 4.85
N MET A 122 13.09 2.42 4.10
CA MET A 122 13.11 2.33 2.63
C MET A 122 14.12 3.28 2.01
N ALA A 123 14.20 4.52 2.51
CA ALA A 123 15.15 5.53 2.05
C ALA A 123 16.60 5.11 2.32
N GLY A 124 16.88 4.60 3.52
CA GLY A 124 18.21 4.14 3.92
C GLY A 124 18.67 2.90 3.13
N ALA A 125 17.76 1.95 2.91
CA ALA A 125 18.03 0.73 2.14
C ALA A 125 17.98 0.95 0.61
N ARG A 126 17.68 2.16 0.13
CA ARG A 126 17.47 2.51 -1.29
C ARG A 126 16.48 1.57 -1.99
N ARG A 127 15.41 1.21 -1.29
CA ARG A 127 14.34 0.37 -1.84
C ARG A 127 13.39 1.21 -2.69
N ARG A 128 12.76 0.58 -3.67
CA ARG A 128 11.69 1.21 -4.45
C ARG A 128 10.54 1.58 -3.52
N CYS A 129 10.28 2.88 -3.42
CA CYS A 129 9.32 3.44 -2.50
C CYS A 129 8.58 4.60 -3.17
N LYS A 130 7.30 4.77 -2.83
CA LYS A 130 6.49 5.94 -3.15
C LYS A 130 5.76 6.41 -1.91
N VAL A 131 5.60 7.71 -1.76
CA VAL A 131 5.02 8.29 -0.56
C VAL A 131 3.77 9.07 -0.92
N VAL A 132 2.66 8.78 -0.25
CA VAL A 132 1.55 9.72 -0.14
C VAL A 132 1.74 10.44 1.17
N CYS A 133 1.95 11.75 1.10
CA CYS A 133 1.91 12.60 2.27
C CYS A 133 0.74 13.55 2.07
N GLU A 134 -0.27 13.49 2.92
CA GLU A 134 -1.42 14.35 2.79
C GLU A 134 -1.06 15.80 3.16
N ASN A 135 -1.81 16.75 2.60
CA ASN A 135 -1.73 18.14 3.03
C ASN A 135 -2.17 18.24 4.50
N GLY A 136 -1.35 18.88 5.33
CA GLY A 136 -1.62 19.02 6.77
C GLY A 136 -0.92 17.98 7.66
N TYR A 137 -0.23 16.98 7.09
CA TYR A 137 0.61 16.10 7.89
C TYR A 137 1.71 16.90 8.61
N GLN A 138 1.82 16.75 9.93
CA GLN A 138 2.65 17.57 10.80
C GLN A 138 4.11 17.67 10.35
N LYS A 139 4.64 16.58 9.78
CA LYS A 139 6.03 16.45 9.34
C LYS A 139 6.22 16.51 7.82
N ARG A 140 5.24 17.05 7.09
CA ARG A 140 5.28 17.13 5.62
C ARG A 140 6.56 17.75 5.06
N GLY A 141 7.02 18.86 5.64
CA GLY A 141 8.25 19.52 5.18
C GLY A 141 9.47 18.59 5.28
N ASP A 142 9.65 17.94 6.43
CA ASP A 142 10.73 16.98 6.69
C ASP A 142 10.65 15.78 5.72
N VAL A 143 9.44 15.24 5.52
CA VAL A 143 9.17 14.13 4.59
C VAL A 143 9.54 14.51 3.16
N VAL A 144 9.10 15.67 2.67
CA VAL A 144 9.38 16.13 1.30
C VAL A 144 10.88 16.32 1.10
N MET A 145 11.58 16.95 2.05
CA MET A 145 13.04 17.16 1.97
C MET A 145 13.80 15.84 1.97
N LEU A 146 13.41 14.87 2.81
CA LEU A 146 13.99 13.52 2.82
C LEU A 146 13.75 12.83 1.48
N CYS A 147 12.51 12.83 0.99
CA CYS A 147 12.17 12.17 -0.27
C CYS A 147 12.91 12.77 -1.46
N GLN A 148 13.04 14.10 -1.52
CA GLN A 148 13.85 14.78 -2.55
C GLN A 148 15.31 14.34 -2.50
N ARG A 149 15.91 14.28 -1.29
CA ARG A 149 17.30 13.83 -1.11
C ARG A 149 17.53 12.38 -1.58
N HIS A 150 16.52 11.53 -1.44
CA HIS A 150 16.58 10.11 -1.79
C HIS A 150 15.89 9.78 -3.13
N GLU A 151 15.48 10.78 -3.91
CA GLU A 151 14.78 10.63 -5.20
C GLU A 151 13.51 9.77 -5.11
N ILE A 152 12.79 9.86 -3.99
CA ILE A 152 11.52 9.18 -3.73
C ILE A 152 10.38 10.10 -4.18
N ALA A 153 9.46 9.57 -4.99
CA ALA A 153 8.28 10.32 -5.44
C ALA A 153 7.29 10.54 -4.27
N VAL A 154 6.81 11.79 -4.15
CA VAL A 154 5.82 12.19 -3.14
C VAL A 154 4.56 12.71 -3.83
N PHE A 155 3.41 12.22 -3.38
CA PHE A 155 2.08 12.57 -3.87
C PHE A 155 1.26 13.23 -2.77
N GLY A 156 0.35 14.12 -3.14
CA GLY A 156 -0.56 14.80 -2.20
C GLY A 156 -1.82 14.00 -1.88
N SER A 157 -2.12 12.95 -2.65
CA SER A 157 -3.30 12.10 -2.46
C SER A 157 -3.10 10.69 -3.01
N VAL A 158 -3.95 9.77 -2.55
CA VAL A 158 -4.02 8.38 -3.06
C VAL A 158 -4.36 8.34 -4.55
N GLY A 159 -5.23 9.24 -5.05
CA GLY A 159 -5.60 9.28 -6.46
C GLY A 159 -4.47 9.76 -7.38
N GLU A 160 -3.59 10.64 -6.91
CA GLU A 160 -2.35 10.99 -7.63
C GLU A 160 -1.40 9.80 -7.70
N LEU A 161 -1.19 9.11 -6.58
CA LEU A 161 -0.38 7.89 -6.55
C LEU A 161 -0.95 6.83 -7.50
N ALA A 162 -2.25 6.56 -7.46
CA ALA A 162 -2.88 5.51 -8.26
C ALA A 162 -2.65 5.73 -9.76
N ARG A 163 -2.80 6.96 -10.25
CA ARG A 163 -2.50 7.32 -11.65
C ARG A 163 -1.05 7.04 -12.01
N ASP A 164 -0.13 7.48 -11.16
CA ASP A 164 1.31 7.30 -11.42
C ASP A 164 1.71 5.80 -11.40
N LEU A 165 1.14 5.01 -10.48
CA LEU A 165 1.33 3.56 -10.45
C LEU A 165 0.84 2.91 -11.74
N ALA A 166 -0.37 3.24 -12.21
CA ALA A 166 -0.92 2.66 -13.44
C ALA A 166 -0.09 3.02 -14.68
N GLU A 167 0.44 4.24 -14.76
CA GLU A 167 1.17 4.75 -15.92
C GLU A 167 2.65 4.33 -15.96
N ARG A 168 3.24 4.00 -14.80
CA ARG A 168 4.69 3.74 -14.69
C ARG A 168 4.99 2.37 -14.11
N ASP A 169 4.61 2.15 -12.86
CA ASP A 169 5.09 1.01 -12.07
C ASP A 169 4.32 -0.27 -12.29
N LEU A 170 3.06 -0.17 -12.72
CA LEU A 170 2.16 -1.27 -13.00
C LEU A 170 1.75 -1.30 -14.48
N LYS A 171 2.44 -0.53 -15.34
CA LYS A 171 2.15 -0.51 -16.76
C LYS A 171 2.55 -1.84 -17.40
N GLY A 172 1.60 -2.49 -18.06
CA GLY A 172 1.82 -3.68 -18.88
C GLY A 172 2.11 -4.96 -18.08
N VAL A 173 1.87 -4.96 -16.77
CA VAL A 173 1.72 -6.21 -16.00
C VAL A 173 0.36 -6.84 -16.25
#